data_AF-A0A5A7SAE2-F1
#
_entry.id   AF-A0A5A7SAE2-F1
#
_cell.length_a   1.000
_cell.length_b   1.000
_cell.length_c   1.000
_cell.angle_alpha   90.00
_cell.angle_beta   90.00
_cell.angle_gamma   90.00
#
_symmetry.space_group_name_H-M   'P 1'
#
loop_
_entity.id
_entity.type
_entity.pdbx_description
1 polymer ?
#
loop_
_entity_poly.entity_id
_entity_poly.type
_entity_poly.pdbx_seq_one_letter_code
_entity_poly.pdbx_strand_id
1 'polypeptide(L)'
;MTVFTVPKSLGSKRVNRFPFRVADGGKVFSVPFVQYLSGAGADYLEEAAEKGHDEIRLTRRLVEIESPDASEAVAKMSRDQVKALGEAWAEASTASVGESLASDNS
;
A
#
# COMPACT_ATOMS: atom_id res chain seq x y z
N MET A 1 19.20 -33.63 0.21
CA MET A 1 17.95 -32.94 0.61
C MET A 1 17.94 -31.61 -0.11
N THR A 2 17.00 -31.38 -1.02
CA THR A 2 16.87 -30.09 -1.73
C THR A 2 16.05 -29.14 -0.86
N VAL A 3 16.66 -28.03 -0.45
CA VAL A 3 15.98 -26.99 0.35
C VAL A 3 15.24 -26.06 -0.60
N PHE A 4 13.92 -25.92 -0.43
CA PHE A 4 13.15 -24.89 -1.12
C PHE A 4 13.38 -23.54 -0.44
N THR A 5 13.73 -22.52 -1.23
CA THR A 5 13.90 -21.14 -0.73
C THR A 5 12.65 -20.34 -1.09
N VAL A 6 11.98 -19.82 -0.07
CA VAL A 6 10.81 -18.95 -0.29
C VAL A 6 11.28 -17.68 -0.99
N PRO A 7 10.67 -17.30 -2.14
CA PRO A 7 11.03 -16.08 -2.83
C PRO A 7 10.71 -14.84 -1.98
N LYS A 8 11.46 -13.76 -2.19
CA LYS A 8 11.15 -12.48 -1.56
C LYS A 8 9.78 -11.97 -1.99
N SER A 9 9.07 -11.30 -1.09
CA SER A 9 7.78 -10.67 -1.40
C SER A 9 7.89 -9.71 -2.58
N LEU A 10 6.90 -9.74 -3.48
CA LEU A 10 6.81 -8.81 -4.60
C LEU A 10 6.65 -7.35 -4.14
N GLY A 11 6.07 -7.10 -2.96
CA GLY A 11 5.96 -5.75 -2.37
C GLY A 11 7.29 -5.14 -1.93
N SER A 12 8.37 -5.95 -1.87
CA SER A 12 9.73 -5.44 -1.66
C SER A 12 10.34 -4.81 -2.92
N LYS A 13 9.78 -5.07 -4.11
CA LYS A 13 10.24 -4.47 -5.36
C LYS A 13 9.75 -3.03 -5.44
N ARG A 14 10.65 -2.10 -5.75
CA ARG A 14 10.32 -0.66 -5.86
C ARG A 14 9.20 -0.36 -6.87
N VAL A 15 9.12 -1.12 -7.97
CA VAL A 15 8.08 -0.99 -9.00
C VAL A 15 6.68 -1.38 -8.50
N ASN A 16 6.61 -2.14 -7.41
CA ASN A 16 5.37 -2.64 -6.83
C ASN A 16 4.92 -1.81 -5.61
N ARG A 17 5.42 -0.57 -5.53
CA ARG A 17 5.12 0.36 -4.44
C ARG A 17 4.59 1.66 -5.00
N PHE A 18 3.56 2.18 -4.34
CA PHE A 18 2.99 3.48 -4.55
C PHE A 18 3.82 4.55 -3.82
N PRO A 19 4.50 5.47 -4.54
CA PRO A 19 5.20 6.58 -3.94
C PRO A 19 4.23 7.73 -3.59
N PHE A 20 4.42 8.37 -2.45
CA PHE A 20 3.64 9.56 -2.08
C PHE A 20 4.46 10.56 -1.26
N ARG A 21 4.00 11.81 -1.22
CA ARG A 21 4.54 12.88 -0.35
C ARG A 21 3.39 13.50 0.42
N VAL A 22 3.62 13.86 1.68
CA VAL A 22 2.61 14.54 2.52
C VAL A 22 2.54 16.04 2.24
N ALA A 23 3.65 16.64 1.84
CA ALA A 23 3.75 18.05 1.45
C ALA A 23 4.60 18.18 0.19
N ASP A 24 4.31 19.20 -0.61
CA ASP A 24 5.13 19.50 -1.80
C ASP A 24 6.57 19.81 -1.40
N GLY A 25 7.53 19.31 -2.18
CA GLY A 25 8.96 19.33 -1.84
C GLY A 25 9.37 18.48 -0.63
N GLY A 26 8.44 17.78 0.02
CA GLY A 26 8.69 16.94 1.20
C GLY A 26 9.32 15.58 0.90
N LYS A 27 9.60 14.82 1.97
CA LYS A 27 10.09 13.43 1.89
C LYS A 27 9.09 12.57 1.10
N VAL A 28 9.63 11.74 0.20
CA VAL A 28 8.87 10.68 -0.48
C VAL A 28 8.83 9.45 0.42
N PHE A 29 7.62 9.00 0.71
CA PHE A 29 7.34 7.71 1.34
C PHE A 29 6.87 6.71 0.28
N SER A 30 6.81 5.43 0.64
CA SER A 30 6.25 4.42 -0.26
C SER A 30 5.58 3.30 0.49
N VAL A 31 4.37 2.95 0.04
CA VAL A 31 3.62 1.76 0.49
C VAL A 31 3.52 0.77 -0.67
N PRO A 32 3.50 -0.56 -0.43
CA PRO A 32 3.23 -1.51 -1.51
C PRO A 32 1.84 -1.25 -2.10
N PHE A 33 1.63 -1.60 -3.37
CA PHE A 33 0.26 -1.64 -3.90
C PHE A 33 -0.58 -2.67 -3.14
N VAL A 34 -1.90 -2.51 -3.15
CA VAL A 34 -2.83 -3.32 -2.35
C VAL A 34 -2.68 -4.84 -2.60
N GLN A 35 -2.41 -5.25 -3.85
CA GLN A 35 -2.15 -6.65 -4.22
C GLN A 35 -0.82 -7.21 -3.71
N TYR A 36 0.06 -6.36 -3.16
CA TYR A 36 1.39 -6.71 -2.67
C TYR A 36 1.58 -6.38 -1.18
N LEU A 37 0.49 -6.18 -0.44
CA LEU A 37 0.52 -6.02 1.01
C LEU A 37 1.29 -7.17 1.68
N SER A 38 1.88 -6.87 2.83
CA SER A 38 2.40 -7.91 3.71
C SER A 38 1.26 -8.78 4.26
N GLY A 39 1.60 -9.94 4.83
CA GLY A 39 0.59 -10.78 5.50
C GLY A 39 -0.17 -9.99 6.57
N ALA A 40 0.54 -9.21 7.39
CA ALA A 40 -0.10 -8.37 8.41
C ALA A 40 -1.03 -7.29 7.84
N GLY A 41 -0.69 -6.71 6.69
CA GLY A 41 -1.54 -5.74 6.00
C GLY A 41 -2.77 -6.38 5.39
N ALA A 42 -2.62 -7.57 4.79
CA ALA A 42 -3.73 -8.35 4.24
C ALA A 42 -4.70 -8.80 5.34
N ASP A 43 -4.18 -9.40 6.43
CA ASP A 43 -4.98 -9.82 7.58
C ASP A 43 -5.78 -8.65 8.17
N TYR A 44 -5.15 -7.47 8.29
CA TYR A 44 -5.83 -6.27 8.77
C TYR A 44 -6.90 -5.77 7.80
N LEU A 45 -6.67 -5.85 6.49
CA LEU A 45 -7.66 -5.45 5.49
C LEU A 45 -8.91 -6.35 5.55
N GLU A 46 -8.72 -7.66 5.71
CA GLU A 46 -9.81 -8.62 5.91
C GLU A 46 -10.58 -8.33 7.20
N GLU A 47 -9.88 -8.15 8.32
CA GLU A 47 -10.48 -7.79 9.61
C GLU A 47 -11.28 -6.47 9.53
N ALA A 48 -10.72 -5.47 8.84
CA ALA A 48 -11.34 -4.18 8.68
C ALA A 48 -12.62 -4.24 7.83
N ALA A 49 -12.66 -5.12 6.82
CA ALA A 49 -13.85 -5.38 6.02
C ALA A 49 -14.95 -6.03 6.86
N GLU A 50 -14.61 -7.00 7.71
CA GLU A 50 -15.57 -7.64 8.63
C GLU A 50 -16.12 -6.66 9.69
N LYS A 51 -15.26 -5.78 10.22
CA LYS A 51 -15.61 -4.84 11.30
C LYS A 51 -16.21 -3.53 10.80
N GLY A 52 -16.28 -3.31 9.49
CA GLY A 52 -16.81 -2.09 8.89
C GLY A 52 -15.99 -0.84 9.26
N HIS A 53 -14.66 -0.95 9.28
CA HIS A 53 -13.81 0.22 9.53
C HIS A 53 -14.00 1.28 8.44
N ASP A 54 -14.00 2.55 8.85
CA ASP A 54 -13.99 3.65 7.89
C ASP A 54 -12.65 3.72 7.15
N GLU A 55 -12.70 4.24 5.92
CA GLU A 55 -11.57 4.34 5.00
C GLU A 55 -10.36 5.10 5.59
N ILE A 56 -10.60 6.09 6.46
CA ILE A 56 -9.53 6.90 7.07
C ILE A 56 -8.78 6.06 8.09
N ARG A 57 -9.51 5.33 8.95
CA ARG A 57 -8.91 4.41 9.91
C ARG A 57 -8.16 3.28 9.21
N LEU A 58 -8.76 2.71 8.17
CA LEU A 58 -8.16 1.66 7.35
C LEU A 58 -6.83 2.15 6.75
N THR A 59 -6.85 3.27 6.03
CA THR A 59 -5.67 3.82 5.35
C THR A 59 -4.53 4.13 6.32
N ARG A 60 -4.82 4.79 7.45
CA ARG A 60 -3.79 5.10 8.45
C ARG A 60 -3.10 3.85 8.98
N ARG A 61 -3.89 2.84 9.35
CA ARG A 61 -3.36 1.62 9.96
C ARG A 61 -2.61 0.77 8.95
N LEU A 62 -3.09 0.70 7.71
CA LEU A 62 -2.35 0.04 6.63
C LEU A 62 -1.00 0.72 6.35
N VAL A 63 -0.96 2.06 6.28
CA VAL A 63 0.31 2.79 6.11
C VAL A 63 1.25 2.53 7.28
N GLU A 64 0.74 2.51 8.52
CA GLU A 64 1.56 2.20 9.70
C GLU A 64 2.19 0.80 9.62
N ILE A 65 1.45 -0.20 9.13
CA ILE A 65 1.95 -1.57 8.96
C ILE A 65 2.99 -1.65 7.85
N GLU A 66 2.69 -1.04 6.70
CA GLU A 66 3.44 -1.27 5.45
C GLU A 66 4.57 -0.26 5.19
N SER A 67 4.49 0.90 5.82
CA SER A 67 5.49 1.97 5.80
C SER A 67 5.58 2.63 7.18
N PRO A 68 6.14 1.94 8.20
CA PRO A 68 6.25 2.49 9.55
C PRO A 68 6.92 3.86 9.62
N ASP A 69 7.83 4.15 8.69
CA ASP A 69 8.53 5.44 8.58
C ASP A 69 7.61 6.60 8.12
N ALA A 70 6.46 6.30 7.53
CA ALA A 70 5.43 7.26 7.14
C ALA A 70 4.32 7.43 8.19
N SER A 71 4.26 6.53 9.19
CA SER A 71 3.19 6.47 10.18
C SER A 71 2.93 7.80 10.88
N GLU A 72 3.98 8.43 11.41
CA GLU A 72 3.85 9.71 12.12
C GLU A 72 3.36 10.83 11.20
N ALA A 73 3.85 10.86 9.96
CA ALA A 73 3.47 11.88 8.99
C ALA A 73 1.98 11.74 8.60
N VAL A 74 1.52 10.50 8.38
CA VAL A 74 0.12 10.21 8.03
C VAL A 74 -0.82 10.37 9.22
N ALA A 75 -0.38 10.11 10.44
CA ALA A 75 -1.18 10.33 11.64
C ALA A 75 -1.56 11.81 11.85
N LYS A 76 -0.69 12.74 11.41
CA LYS A 76 -0.90 14.19 11.50
C LYS A 76 -1.77 14.77 10.38
N MET A 77 -2.02 14.00 9.31
CA MET A 77 -2.86 14.45 8.18
C MET A 77 -4.32 14.60 8.59
N SER A 78 -5.01 15.56 7.99
CA SER A 78 -6.46 15.71 8.17
C SER A 78 -7.23 14.56 7.51
N ARG A 79 -8.52 14.44 7.81
CA ARG A 79 -9.39 13.35 7.32
C ARG A 79 -9.49 13.36 5.79
N ASP A 80 -9.64 14.53 5.18
CA ASP A 80 -9.70 14.72 3.73
C ASP A 80 -8.38 14.37 3.04
N GLN A 81 -7.23 14.74 3.64
CA GLN A 81 -5.93 14.36 3.13
C GLN A 81 -5.71 12.84 3.14
N VAL A 82 -6.09 12.17 4.24
CA VAL A 82 -5.97 10.70 4.33
C VAL A 82 -6.91 10.02 3.35
N LYS A 83 -8.13 10.54 3.18
CA LYS A 83 -9.07 10.03 2.20
C LYS A 83 -8.50 10.12 0.78
N ALA A 84 -7.99 11.29 0.38
CA ALA A 84 -7.36 11.48 -0.93
C ALA A 84 -6.16 10.54 -1.15
N LEU A 85 -5.36 10.29 -0.10
CA LEU A 85 -4.27 9.31 -0.15
C LEU A 85 -4.80 7.88 -0.38
N GLY A 86 -5.84 7.48 0.34
CA GLY A 86 -6.46 6.16 0.23
C GLY A 86 -7.03 5.92 -1.17
N GLU A 87 -7.79 6.88 -1.70
CA GLU A 87 -8.36 6.83 -3.05
C GLU A 87 -7.27 6.69 -4.12
N ALA A 88 -6.25 7.56 -4.08
CA ALA A 88 -5.14 7.51 -5.04
C ALA A 88 -4.33 6.21 -4.97
N TRP A 89 -4.13 5.68 -3.75
CA TRP A 89 -3.43 4.41 -3.55
C TRP A 89 -4.22 3.22 -4.09
N ALA A 90 -5.54 3.18 -3.84
CA ALA A 90 -6.42 2.15 -4.35
C ALA A 90 -6.49 2.17 -5.89
N GLU A 91 -6.63 3.35 -6.49
CA GLU A 91 -6.65 3.54 -7.95
C GLU A 91 -5.34 3.10 -8.62
N ALA A 92 -4.19 3.50 -8.07
CA ALA A 92 -2.90 3.09 -8.60
C ALA A 92 -2.67 1.57 -8.48
N SER A 93 -3.21 0.95 -7.43
CA SER A 93 -3.12 -0.49 -7.21
C SER A 93 -3.91 -1.29 -8.26
N THR A 94 -5.07 -0.80 -8.70
CA THR A 94 -5.86 -1.45 -9.76
C THR A 94 -5.25 -1.24 -11.15
N ALA A 95 -4.70 -0.05 -11.43
CA ALA A 95 -4.04 0.25 -12.70
C ALA A 95 -2.80 -0.64 -12.94
N SER A 96 -2.00 -0.90 -11.90
CA SER A 96 -0.82 -1.78 -11.97
C SER A 96 -1.17 -3.22 -12.40
N VAL A 97 -2.36 -3.73 -12.03
CA VAL A 97 -2.82 -5.06 -12.45
C VAL A 97 -3.16 -5.06 -13.95
N GLY A 98 -3.77 -3.97 -14.46
CA GLY A 98 -4.12 -3.82 -15.88
C GLY A 98 -2.92 -3.65 -16.80
N GLU A 99 -1.91 -2.86 -16.40
CA GLU A 99 -0.71 -2.64 -17.19
C GLU A 99 0.23 -3.87 -17.22
N SER A 100 0.21 -4.69 -16.15
CA SER A 100 1.00 -5.93 -16.08
C SER A 100 0.51 -7.04 -17.02
N LEU A 101 -0.73 -6.95 -17.53
CA LEU A 101 -1.28 -7.91 -18.50
C LEU A 101 -1.08 -7.46 -19.96
N ALA A 102 -0.69 -6.21 -20.21
CA ALA A 102 -0.58 -5.63 -21.55
C ALA A 102 0.82 -5.75 -22.18
N SER A 103 1.82 -6.24 -21.45
CA SER A 103 3.20 -6.37 -21.93
C SER A 103 3.67 -7.83 -21.94
N ASP A 104 3.01 -8.68 -22.73
CA ASP A 104 3.58 -9.99 -23.10
C ASP A 104 3.07 -10.48 -24.47
N ASN A 105 2.89 -9.56 -25.43
CA ASN A 105 2.61 -9.92 -26.82
C ASN A 105 3.06 -8.80 -27.78
N SER A 106 4.36 -8.74 -28.06
CA SER A 106 4.92 -8.08 -29.26
C SER A 106 6.23 -8.76 -29.65
#